data_AF-A0A934R6N3-F1
#
_entry.id   AF-A0A934R6N3-F1
#
_cell.length_a   1.000
_cell.length_b   1.000
_cell.length_c   1.000
_cell.angle_alpha   90.00
_cell.angle_beta   90.00
_cell.angle_gamma   90.00
#
_symmetry.space_group_name_H-M   'P 1'
#
loop_
_entity.id
_entity.type
_entity.pdbx_description
1 polymer ?
#
loop_
_entity_poly.entity_id
_entity_poly.type
_entity_poly.pdbx_seq_one_letter_code
_entity_poly.pdbx_strand_id
1 'polypeptide(L)'
;MEFSNDLDYFLFNDAPDDAALLAWCREIEKTESALLGIDVEIKTLRAESIGDPSRSMMFADLVAGHVVVAGNAGFLQKMRDSLDFSRIEPEEATRLLWNRGSGMFFSRCRMGEGGDKKFVIRNHAKLKLALGDAWLCLHGAYTSKCRERGERLAKTELPANLAAIRAWHREGVDFKFKPFADGMTWEELDSESGKLIEAWGVVYLAAETKRLKRNFSGFSEYLAVSRLLPGGHLKNLVLALRDRLRRGASLKPLGDYPRAALMRALPCLLGLTSGGEAEAARFLPKPEGDPSRFRAWEPVYSKWWTYYA
;
A
#
# COMPACT_ATOMS: atom_id res chain seq x y z
N MET A 1 -2.76 3.50 26.47
CA MET A 1 -3.38 2.68 25.41
C MET A 1 -2.75 3.17 24.11
N GLU A 2 -1.90 2.36 23.48
CA GLU A 2 -1.30 2.74 22.18
C GLU A 2 -2.38 2.58 21.10
N PHE A 3 -2.77 3.69 20.47
CA PHE A 3 -3.67 3.65 19.33
C PHE A 3 -2.87 3.31 18.07
N SER A 4 -3.38 2.39 17.25
CA SER A 4 -2.77 2.00 15.97
C SER A 4 -3.51 2.60 14.76
N ASN A 5 -4.50 3.46 15.00
CA ASN A 5 -5.31 4.07 13.98
C ASN A 5 -4.89 5.53 13.81
N ASP A 6 -4.78 5.91 12.55
CA ASP A 6 -4.46 7.27 12.13
C ASP A 6 -5.79 8.06 12.01
N LEU A 7 -5.72 9.39 12.08
CA LEU A 7 -6.85 10.27 11.86
C LEU A 7 -6.67 11.06 10.55
N ASP A 8 -7.46 10.71 9.55
CA ASP A 8 -7.46 11.37 8.25
C ASP A 8 -8.53 12.46 8.16
N TYR A 9 -8.12 13.71 7.94
CA TYR A 9 -9.00 14.80 7.53
C TYR A 9 -8.95 14.98 6.01
N PHE A 10 -10.11 15.18 5.39
CA PHE A 10 -10.24 15.55 3.99
C PHE A 10 -10.78 16.96 3.90
N LEU A 11 -9.92 17.91 3.51
CA LEU A 11 -10.26 19.31 3.37
C LEU A 11 -10.52 19.66 1.90
N PHE A 12 -11.78 19.92 1.58
CA PHE A 12 -12.18 20.33 0.24
C PHE A 12 -12.06 21.85 0.08
N ASN A 13 -11.21 22.28 -0.86
CA ASN A 13 -10.92 23.69 -1.12
C ASN A 13 -10.66 23.93 -2.62
N ASP A 14 -11.01 25.11 -3.12
CA ASP A 14 -10.79 25.49 -4.52
C ASP A 14 -9.31 25.72 -4.86
N ALA A 15 -8.46 25.98 -3.86
CA ALA A 15 -7.02 26.16 -4.00
C ALA A 15 -6.27 25.19 -3.06
N PRO A 16 -6.32 23.86 -3.30
CA PRO A 16 -5.74 22.88 -2.39
C PRO A 16 -4.20 22.96 -2.33
N ASP A 17 -3.58 23.57 -3.34
CA ASP A 17 -2.13 23.77 -3.46
C ASP A 17 -1.67 25.13 -2.92
N ASP A 18 -2.57 25.92 -2.31
CA ASP A 18 -2.20 27.20 -1.72
C ASP A 18 -1.15 27.01 -0.61
N ALA A 19 -0.05 27.76 -0.70
CA ALA A 19 1.09 27.56 0.18
C ALA A 19 0.79 27.90 1.65
N ALA A 20 -0.08 28.90 1.90
CA ALA A 20 -0.47 29.27 3.25
C ALA A 20 -1.39 28.21 3.86
N LEU A 21 -2.35 27.69 3.08
CA LEU A 21 -3.20 26.56 3.47
C LEU A 21 -2.35 25.33 3.82
N LEU A 22 -1.42 24.94 2.94
CA LEU A 22 -0.56 23.79 3.16
C LEU A 22 0.36 23.96 4.38
N ALA A 23 0.83 25.18 4.65
CA ALA A 23 1.62 25.47 5.85
C ALA A 23 0.76 25.35 7.12
N TRP A 24 -0.47 25.86 7.09
CA TRP A 24 -1.43 25.71 8.18
C TRP A 24 -1.76 24.24 8.45
N CYS A 25 -2.08 23.46 7.41
CA CYS A 25 -2.37 22.03 7.56
C CYS A 25 -1.23 21.28 8.25
N ARG A 26 0.03 21.52 7.85
CA ARG A 26 1.19 20.87 8.47
C ARG A 26 1.37 21.22 9.95
N GLU A 27 1.07 22.45 10.34
CA GLU A 27 1.15 22.86 11.74
C GLU A 27 0.05 22.20 12.57
N ILE A 28 -1.16 22.07 12.02
CA ILE A 28 -2.26 21.35 12.66
C ILE A 28 -1.94 19.86 12.78
N GLU A 29 -1.53 19.20 11.70
CA GLU A 29 -1.10 17.79 11.71
C GLU A 29 -0.08 17.54 12.83
N LYS A 30 0.96 18.37 12.93
CA LYS A 30 2.00 18.27 13.96
C LYS A 30 1.43 18.46 15.37
N THR A 31 0.63 19.51 15.57
CA THR A 31 0.09 19.87 16.89
C THR A 31 -0.91 18.83 17.38
N GLU A 32 -1.85 18.41 16.53
CA GLU A 32 -2.86 17.43 16.86
C GLU A 32 -2.27 16.03 17.02
N SER A 33 -1.28 15.65 16.20
CA SER A 33 -0.60 14.37 16.38
C SER A 33 0.07 14.28 17.76
N ALA A 34 0.75 15.36 18.17
CA ALA A 34 1.37 15.45 19.48
C ALA A 34 0.34 15.42 20.62
N LEU A 35 -0.80 16.08 20.44
CA LEU A 35 -1.88 16.15 21.44
C LEU A 35 -2.59 14.79 21.61
N LEU A 36 -2.91 14.12 20.51
CA LEU A 36 -3.71 12.89 20.50
C LEU A 36 -2.84 11.64 20.67
N GLY A 37 -1.53 11.73 20.44
CA GLY A 37 -0.63 10.58 20.46
C GLY A 37 -0.90 9.58 19.33
N ILE A 38 -1.46 10.05 18.22
CA ILE A 38 -1.71 9.30 16.97
C ILE A 38 -1.26 10.14 15.78
N ASP A 39 -1.03 9.52 14.63
CA ASP A 39 -0.75 10.24 13.40
C ASP A 39 -2.03 10.92 12.89
N VAL A 40 -1.97 12.25 12.70
CA VAL A 40 -3.02 13.06 12.08
C VAL A 40 -2.54 13.52 10.72
N GLU A 41 -3.34 13.27 9.67
CA GLU A 41 -3.04 13.67 8.29
C GLU A 41 -4.20 14.49 7.72
N ILE A 42 -3.90 15.61 7.05
CA ILE A 42 -4.88 16.46 6.37
C ILE A 42 -4.60 16.43 4.86
N LYS A 43 -5.50 15.79 4.11
CA LYS A 43 -5.47 15.78 2.65
C LYS A 43 -6.29 16.96 2.10
N THR A 44 -5.63 17.90 1.43
CA THR A 44 -6.28 19.01 0.74
C THR A 44 -6.63 18.61 -0.70
N LEU A 45 -7.89 18.77 -1.10
CA LEU A 45 -8.38 18.32 -2.40
C LEU A 45 -9.39 19.32 -2.98
N ARG A 46 -9.47 19.39 -4.31
CA ARG A 46 -10.64 19.97 -4.99
C ARG A 46 -11.79 18.97 -5.01
N ALA A 47 -13.03 19.44 -4.92
CA ALA A 47 -14.21 18.58 -4.99
C ALA A 47 -14.22 17.73 -6.28
N GLU A 48 -13.84 18.34 -7.41
CA GLU A 48 -13.85 17.69 -8.72
C GLU A 48 -12.79 16.60 -8.84
N SER A 49 -11.75 16.63 -8.00
CA SER A 49 -10.66 15.66 -8.04
C SER A 49 -11.04 14.26 -7.53
N ILE A 50 -12.17 14.14 -6.82
CA ILE A 50 -12.69 12.84 -6.35
C ILE A 50 -13.09 11.95 -7.55
N GLY A 51 -13.61 12.56 -8.63
CA GLY A 51 -14.14 11.82 -9.77
C GLY A 51 -15.29 10.89 -9.38
N ASP A 52 -15.31 9.67 -9.92
CA ASP A 52 -16.25 8.62 -9.51
C ASP A 52 -15.67 7.85 -8.30
N PRO A 53 -16.20 8.04 -7.08
CA PRO A 53 -15.67 7.39 -5.89
C PRO A 53 -15.81 5.86 -5.95
N SER A 54 -16.72 5.33 -6.77
CA SER A 54 -16.93 3.89 -6.93
C SER A 54 -15.71 3.18 -7.54
N ARG A 55 -14.79 3.93 -8.17
CA ARG A 55 -13.58 3.39 -8.80
C ARG A 55 -12.37 3.36 -7.87
N SER A 56 -12.42 4.08 -6.75
CA SER A 56 -11.32 4.14 -5.77
C SER A 56 -11.76 3.59 -4.41
N MET A 57 -10.97 2.68 -3.86
CA MET A 57 -11.21 2.13 -2.53
C MET A 57 -11.17 3.23 -1.46
N MET A 58 -10.21 4.16 -1.55
CA MET A 58 -10.07 5.27 -0.62
C MET A 58 -11.26 6.24 -0.68
N PHE A 59 -11.66 6.68 -1.88
CA PHE A 59 -12.78 7.62 -1.99
C PHE A 59 -14.13 6.95 -1.73
N ALA A 60 -14.31 5.68 -2.07
CA ALA A 60 -15.49 4.91 -1.69
C ALA A 60 -15.63 4.84 -0.16
N ASP A 61 -14.56 4.48 0.54
CA ASP A 61 -14.56 4.42 2.01
C ASP A 61 -14.80 5.81 2.63
N LEU A 62 -14.19 6.87 2.09
CA LEU A 62 -14.43 8.25 2.51
C LEU A 62 -15.91 8.65 2.36
N VAL A 63 -16.47 8.50 1.16
CA VAL A 63 -17.85 8.88 0.86
C VAL A 63 -18.82 8.07 1.73
N ALA A 64 -18.58 6.78 1.91
CA ALA A 64 -19.43 5.92 2.73
C ALA A 64 -19.35 6.23 4.23
N GLY A 65 -18.15 6.53 4.75
CA GLY A 65 -17.88 6.53 6.19
C GLY A 65 -17.49 7.86 6.83
N HIS A 66 -17.36 8.95 6.06
CA HIS A 66 -16.95 10.24 6.62
C HIS A 66 -17.89 10.76 7.71
N VAL A 67 -17.28 11.53 8.62
CA VAL A 67 -17.97 12.39 9.59
C VAL A 67 -17.67 13.83 9.20
N VAL A 68 -18.70 14.66 9.10
CA VAL A 68 -18.54 16.09 8.78
C VAL A 68 -18.17 16.83 10.06
N VAL A 69 -16.98 17.42 10.07
CA VAL A 69 -16.48 18.24 11.19
C VAL A 69 -16.87 19.71 11.02
N ALA A 70 -16.82 20.21 9.77
CA ALA A 70 -17.22 21.57 9.41
C ALA A 70 -17.71 21.63 7.96
N GLY A 71 -18.58 22.60 7.66
CA GLY A 71 -19.11 22.86 6.32
C GLY A 71 -20.47 22.22 6.02
N ASN A 72 -20.79 22.05 4.74
CA ASN A 72 -22.09 21.53 4.29
C ASN A 72 -22.19 20.01 4.54
N ALA A 73 -23.07 19.61 5.47
CA ALA A 73 -23.30 18.20 5.81
C ALA A 73 -23.77 17.32 4.62
N GLY A 74 -24.41 17.92 3.62
CA GLY A 74 -24.89 17.23 2.42
C GLY A 74 -23.86 17.11 1.29
N PHE A 75 -22.64 17.64 1.46
CA PHE A 75 -21.66 17.78 0.37
C PHE A 75 -21.36 16.46 -0.37
N LEU A 76 -21.18 15.36 0.37
CA LEU A 76 -20.91 14.03 -0.21
C LEU A 76 -22.16 13.13 -0.31
N GLN A 77 -23.34 13.62 0.10
CA GLN A 77 -24.54 12.78 0.19
C GLN A 77 -24.94 12.19 -1.17
N LYS A 78 -24.96 13.04 -2.22
CA LYS A 78 -25.29 12.59 -3.59
C LYS A 78 -24.33 11.50 -4.09
N MET A 79 -23.04 11.61 -3.76
CA MET A 79 -22.05 10.61 -4.15
C MET A 79 -22.25 9.29 -3.39
N ARG A 80 -22.66 9.37 -2.12
CA ARG A 80 -22.96 8.21 -1.28
C ARG A 80 -24.14 7.41 -1.82
N ASP A 81 -25.18 8.09 -2.29
CA ASP A 81 -26.38 7.44 -2.83
C ASP A 81 -26.09 6.65 -4.12
N SER A 82 -25.08 7.07 -4.90
CA SER A 82 -24.65 6.40 -6.14
C SER A 82 -23.45 5.45 -5.97
N LEU A 83 -22.99 5.23 -4.74
CA LEU A 83 -21.75 4.50 -4.50
C LEU A 83 -21.92 2.99 -4.77
N ASP A 84 -21.04 2.44 -5.62
CA ASP A 84 -21.02 1.01 -5.92
C ASP A 84 -19.61 0.43 -5.72
N PHE A 85 -19.41 -0.26 -4.60
CA PHE A 85 -18.13 -0.89 -4.27
C PHE A 85 -17.72 -2.02 -5.23
N SER A 86 -18.63 -2.58 -6.02
CA SER A 86 -18.29 -3.62 -6.99
C SER A 86 -17.50 -3.07 -8.18
N ARG A 87 -17.51 -1.74 -8.37
CA ARG A 87 -16.82 -1.03 -9.46
C ARG A 87 -15.41 -0.56 -9.09
N ILE A 88 -14.92 -0.89 -7.89
CA ILE A 88 -13.55 -0.52 -7.48
C ILE A 88 -12.57 -1.18 -8.45
N GLU A 89 -11.65 -0.37 -8.97
CA GLU A 89 -10.72 -0.82 -9.99
C GLU A 89 -9.65 -1.77 -9.41
N PRO A 90 -9.19 -2.78 -10.16
CA PRO A 90 -8.11 -3.68 -9.74
C PRO A 90 -6.79 -2.95 -9.39
N GLU A 91 -6.59 -1.74 -9.90
CA GLU A 91 -5.47 -0.88 -9.52
C GLU A 91 -5.44 -0.56 -8.03
N GLU A 92 -6.59 -0.48 -7.38
CA GLU A 92 -6.68 -0.20 -5.94
C GLU A 92 -6.19 -1.38 -5.11
N ALA A 93 -6.54 -2.62 -5.50
CA ALA A 93 -5.99 -3.83 -4.89
C ALA A 93 -4.46 -3.89 -5.06
N THR A 94 -3.97 -3.54 -6.26
CA THR A 94 -2.52 -3.49 -6.53
C THR A 94 -1.82 -2.46 -5.64
N ARG A 95 -2.37 -1.24 -5.54
CA ARG A 95 -1.83 -0.16 -4.71
C ARG A 95 -1.82 -0.52 -3.23
N LEU A 96 -2.92 -1.11 -2.73
CA LEU A 96 -3.03 -1.61 -1.37
C LEU A 96 -1.94 -2.65 -1.07
N LEU A 97 -1.83 -3.67 -1.93
CA LEU A 97 -0.86 -4.74 -1.75
C LEU A 97 0.58 -4.23 -1.90
N TRP A 98 0.86 -3.31 -2.83
CA TRP A 98 2.19 -2.73 -2.97
C TRP A 98 2.62 -1.97 -1.70
N ASN A 99 1.70 -1.21 -1.09
CA ASN A 99 1.93 -0.57 0.20
C ASN A 99 2.20 -1.60 1.31
N ARG A 100 1.38 -2.65 1.43
CA ARG A 100 1.56 -3.67 2.48
C ARG A 100 2.79 -4.56 2.27
N GLY A 101 3.10 -4.92 1.03
CA GLY A 101 4.32 -5.67 0.70
C GLY A 101 5.58 -4.87 1.03
N SER A 102 5.56 -3.55 0.82
CA SER A 102 6.65 -2.67 1.24
C SER A 102 6.79 -2.61 2.76
N GLY A 103 5.66 -2.59 3.49
CA GLY A 103 5.64 -2.78 4.94
C GLY A 103 6.32 -4.07 5.38
N MET A 104 6.09 -5.19 4.68
CA MET A 104 6.78 -6.46 4.97
C MET A 104 8.28 -6.43 4.68
N PHE A 105 8.70 -5.76 3.61
CA PHE A 105 10.12 -5.56 3.35
C PHE A 105 10.80 -4.81 4.50
N PHE A 106 10.19 -3.70 4.97
CA PHE A 106 10.71 -2.96 6.11
C PHE A 106 10.64 -3.78 7.41
N SER A 107 9.59 -4.58 7.62
CA SER A 107 9.48 -5.46 8.78
C SER A 107 10.66 -6.42 8.87
N ARG A 108 10.99 -7.11 7.77
CA ARG A 108 12.13 -8.03 7.72
C ARG A 108 13.47 -7.32 8.00
N CYS A 109 13.60 -6.05 7.64
CA CYS A 109 14.80 -5.26 7.98
C CYS A 109 14.91 -4.99 9.48
N ARG A 110 13.76 -4.91 10.18
CA ARG A 110 13.63 -4.58 11.61
C ARG A 110 13.50 -5.80 12.53
N MET A 111 13.63 -7.03 12.02
CA MET A 111 13.57 -8.24 12.85
C MET A 111 14.92 -8.57 13.52
N GLY A 112 14.88 -9.30 14.64
CA GLY A 112 16.07 -9.79 15.35
C GLY A 112 16.50 -8.91 16.52
N GLU A 113 17.75 -9.10 16.97
CA GLU A 113 18.31 -8.36 18.11
C GLU A 113 18.33 -6.84 17.85
N GLY A 114 17.85 -6.06 18.82
CA GLY A 114 17.67 -4.61 18.67
C GLY A 114 16.57 -4.19 17.68
N GLY A 115 15.77 -5.16 17.20
CA GLY A 115 14.67 -4.94 16.27
C GLY A 115 13.43 -4.29 16.87
N ASP A 116 12.50 -3.88 16.01
CA ASP A 116 11.23 -3.24 16.40
C ASP A 116 10.07 -4.23 16.24
N LYS A 117 9.84 -5.03 17.29
CA LYS A 117 8.82 -6.10 17.26
C LYS A 117 7.41 -5.54 17.05
N LYS A 118 7.09 -4.39 17.65
CA LYS A 118 5.79 -3.73 17.51
C LYS A 118 5.54 -3.34 16.06
N PHE A 119 6.54 -2.77 15.40
CA PHE A 119 6.47 -2.43 13.98
C PHE A 119 6.21 -3.66 13.11
N VAL A 120 6.91 -4.77 13.38
CA VAL A 120 6.76 -6.02 12.63
C VAL A 120 5.35 -6.60 12.78
N ILE A 121 4.87 -6.78 14.02
CA ILE A 121 3.53 -7.32 14.31
C ILE A 121 2.44 -6.46 13.66
N ARG A 122 2.55 -5.12 13.76
CA ARG A 122 1.59 -4.20 13.14
C ARG A 122 1.54 -4.36 11.62
N ASN A 123 2.69 -4.49 10.95
CA ASN A 123 2.72 -4.69 9.50
C ASN A 123 2.19 -6.07 9.09
N HIS A 124 2.43 -7.12 9.88
CA HIS A 124 1.82 -8.43 9.65
C HIS A 124 0.30 -8.34 9.70
N ALA A 125 -0.25 -7.75 10.77
CA ALA A 125 -1.69 -7.56 10.91
C ALA A 125 -2.29 -6.71 9.76
N LYS A 126 -1.59 -5.63 9.36
CA LYS A 126 -2.01 -4.79 8.21
C LYS A 126 -1.99 -5.58 6.89
N LEU A 127 -1.02 -6.46 6.66
CA LEU A 127 -0.99 -7.32 5.48
C LEU A 127 -2.09 -8.40 5.53
N LYS A 128 -2.27 -9.07 6.67
CA LYS A 128 -3.33 -10.07 6.87
C LYS A 128 -4.72 -9.52 6.49
N LEU A 129 -5.05 -8.31 6.95
CA LEU A 129 -6.27 -7.60 6.56
C LEU A 129 -6.30 -7.30 5.05
N ALA A 130 -5.21 -6.74 4.51
CA ALA A 130 -5.14 -6.32 3.12
C ALA A 130 -5.23 -7.46 2.11
N LEU A 131 -4.76 -8.67 2.44
CA LEU A 131 -4.88 -9.84 1.56
C LEU A 131 -6.36 -10.17 1.29
N GLY A 132 -7.20 -10.20 2.33
CA GLY A 132 -8.63 -10.44 2.17
C GLY A 132 -9.35 -9.27 1.50
N ASP A 133 -9.01 -8.03 1.86
CA ASP A 133 -9.59 -6.82 1.27
C ASP A 133 -9.28 -6.70 -0.24
N ALA A 134 -8.03 -7.00 -0.63
CA ALA A 134 -7.64 -7.04 -2.04
C ALA A 134 -8.39 -8.16 -2.78
N TRP A 135 -8.49 -9.36 -2.20
CA TRP A 135 -9.23 -10.46 -2.82
C TRP A 135 -10.71 -10.12 -3.04
N LEU A 136 -11.35 -9.51 -2.05
CA LEU A 136 -12.73 -9.02 -2.17
C LEU A 136 -12.87 -7.96 -3.26
N CYS A 137 -11.94 -7.01 -3.34
CA CYS A 137 -11.92 -5.97 -4.37
C CYS A 137 -11.86 -6.61 -5.77
N LEU A 138 -10.96 -7.57 -5.98
CA LEU A 138 -10.84 -8.25 -7.27
C LEU A 138 -12.13 -8.98 -7.69
N HIS A 139 -12.98 -9.38 -6.74
CA HIS A 139 -14.24 -10.10 -7.00
C HIS A 139 -15.48 -9.22 -6.90
N GLY A 140 -15.33 -7.89 -6.83
CA GLY A 140 -16.45 -6.95 -6.71
C GLY A 140 -17.25 -7.12 -5.41
N ALA A 141 -16.68 -7.77 -4.40
CA ALA A 141 -17.34 -8.11 -3.14
C ALA A 141 -16.92 -7.18 -1.98
N TYR A 142 -16.04 -6.21 -2.23
CA TYR A 142 -15.59 -5.25 -1.23
C TYR A 142 -16.75 -4.37 -0.70
N THR A 143 -16.58 -3.81 0.51
CA THR A 143 -17.51 -2.88 1.18
C THR A 143 -16.74 -2.05 2.18
N SER A 144 -17.20 -0.85 2.54
CA SER A 144 -16.55 -0.03 3.58
C SER A 144 -16.63 -0.61 4.98
N LYS A 145 -17.61 -1.50 5.23
CA LYS A 145 -17.85 -2.05 6.56
C LYS A 145 -16.93 -3.23 6.87
N CYS A 146 -15.87 -2.95 7.62
CA CYS A 146 -14.83 -3.91 8.02
C CYS A 146 -15.37 -5.26 8.52
N ARG A 147 -16.42 -5.26 9.36
CA ARG A 147 -17.03 -6.49 9.90
C ARG A 147 -17.77 -7.33 8.84
N GLU A 148 -18.41 -6.69 7.87
CA GLU A 148 -19.11 -7.38 6.77
C GLU A 148 -18.13 -8.04 5.79
N ARG A 149 -16.89 -7.50 5.66
CA ARG A 149 -15.87 -8.05 4.77
C ARG A 149 -15.54 -9.51 5.10
N GLY A 150 -15.49 -9.88 6.38
CA GLY A 150 -15.23 -11.26 6.80
C GLY A 150 -16.30 -12.24 6.34
N GLU A 151 -17.57 -11.87 6.44
CA GLU A 151 -18.70 -12.69 5.97
C GLU A 151 -18.76 -12.80 4.45
N ARG A 152 -18.44 -11.71 3.74
CA ARG A 152 -18.35 -11.72 2.28
C ARG A 152 -17.18 -12.59 1.83
N LEU A 153 -16.03 -12.46 2.47
CA LEU A 153 -14.85 -13.26 2.19
C LEU A 153 -15.13 -14.73 2.48
N ALA A 154 -15.98 -15.06 3.46
CA ALA A 154 -16.49 -16.42 3.73
C ALA A 154 -17.26 -17.02 2.53
N LYS A 155 -17.90 -16.19 1.71
CA LYS A 155 -18.69 -16.61 0.53
C LYS A 155 -17.92 -16.50 -0.80
N THR A 156 -16.81 -15.77 -0.83
CA THR A 156 -15.95 -15.67 -2.01
C THR A 156 -15.12 -16.94 -2.18
N GLU A 157 -15.01 -17.42 -3.42
CA GLU A 157 -14.13 -18.54 -3.74
C GLU A 157 -12.66 -18.14 -3.56
N LEU A 158 -11.87 -19.05 -2.98
CA LEU A 158 -10.44 -18.89 -2.74
C LEU A 158 -9.74 -20.16 -3.24
N PRO A 159 -8.64 -20.04 -3.99
CA PRO A 159 -7.74 -21.16 -4.25
C PRO A 159 -7.31 -21.86 -2.96
N ALA A 160 -7.07 -23.17 -3.02
CA ALA A 160 -6.72 -23.97 -1.84
C ALA A 160 -5.48 -23.41 -1.10
N ASN A 161 -4.46 -22.95 -1.85
CA ASN A 161 -3.26 -22.34 -1.30
C ASN A 161 -3.50 -20.95 -0.65
N LEU A 162 -4.69 -20.37 -0.80
CA LEU A 162 -5.10 -19.10 -0.19
C LEU A 162 -6.18 -19.27 0.90
N ALA A 163 -6.51 -20.50 1.28
CA ALA A 163 -7.56 -20.75 2.29
C ALA A 163 -7.29 -20.03 3.63
N ALA A 164 -6.02 -19.87 4.00
CA ALA A 164 -5.58 -19.18 5.22
C ALA A 164 -5.97 -17.68 5.27
N ILE A 165 -6.21 -17.04 4.11
CA ILE A 165 -6.62 -15.63 4.04
C ILE A 165 -7.86 -15.35 4.88
N ARG A 166 -8.79 -16.30 5.01
CA ARG A 166 -10.01 -16.11 5.82
C ARG A 166 -9.71 -15.94 7.31
N ALA A 167 -8.80 -16.77 7.84
CA ALA A 167 -8.38 -16.69 9.23
C ALA A 167 -7.55 -15.42 9.47
N TRP A 168 -6.58 -15.16 8.60
CA TRP A 168 -5.75 -13.96 8.66
C TRP A 168 -6.57 -12.67 8.56
N HIS A 169 -7.57 -12.62 7.67
CA HIS A 169 -8.43 -11.45 7.55
C HIS A 169 -9.14 -11.16 8.88
N ARG A 170 -9.70 -12.18 9.53
CA ARG A 170 -10.31 -12.05 10.86
C ARG A 170 -9.31 -11.54 11.90
N GLU A 171 -8.11 -12.11 11.96
CA GLU A 171 -7.06 -11.64 12.86
C GLU A 171 -6.67 -10.18 12.60
N GLY A 172 -6.59 -9.77 11.34
CA GLY A 172 -6.30 -8.39 10.95
C GLY A 172 -7.43 -7.42 11.33
N VAL A 173 -8.69 -7.86 11.22
CA VAL A 173 -9.86 -7.11 11.72
C VAL A 173 -9.80 -6.97 13.25
N ASP A 174 -9.53 -8.07 13.96
CA ASP A 174 -9.44 -8.07 15.42
C ASP A 174 -8.32 -7.14 15.91
N PHE A 175 -7.14 -7.20 15.28
CA PHE A 175 -6.03 -6.28 15.54
C PHE A 175 -6.42 -4.82 15.29
N LYS A 176 -7.14 -4.53 14.20
CA LYS A 176 -7.56 -3.14 13.86
C LYS A 176 -8.42 -2.52 14.97
N PHE A 177 -9.25 -3.32 15.64
CA PHE A 177 -10.08 -2.86 16.76
C PHE A 177 -9.40 -2.96 18.12
N LYS A 178 -8.49 -3.92 18.29
CA LYS A 178 -7.76 -4.19 19.53
C LYS A 178 -6.28 -4.50 19.20
N PRO A 179 -5.46 -3.46 18.98
CA PRO A 179 -4.05 -3.66 18.67
C PRO A 179 -3.33 -4.38 19.83
N PHE A 180 -2.41 -5.26 19.48
CA PHE A 180 -1.51 -5.92 20.41
C PHE A 180 -0.08 -5.83 19.89
N ALA A 181 0.91 -5.79 20.77
CA ALA A 181 2.29 -5.54 20.36
C ALA A 181 3.28 -6.61 20.85
N ASP A 182 2.76 -7.63 21.53
CA ASP A 182 3.52 -8.69 22.20
C ASP A 182 2.93 -10.07 21.87
N GLY A 183 3.58 -11.13 22.37
CA GLY A 183 3.04 -12.50 22.30
C GLY A 183 3.58 -13.35 21.16
N MET A 184 4.54 -12.85 20.38
CA MET A 184 5.25 -13.65 19.36
C MET A 184 6.78 -13.57 19.52
N THR A 185 7.47 -14.69 19.32
CA THR A 185 8.93 -14.74 19.21
C THR A 185 9.40 -14.26 17.83
N TRP A 186 10.71 -14.04 17.67
CA TRP A 186 11.24 -13.66 16.36
C TRP A 186 11.14 -14.81 15.34
N GLU A 187 11.32 -16.04 15.80
CA GLU A 187 11.18 -17.25 14.98
C GLU A 187 9.73 -17.43 14.49
N GLU A 188 8.74 -17.17 15.35
CA GLU A 188 7.33 -17.20 14.98
C GLU A 188 6.99 -16.11 13.94
N LEU A 189 7.52 -14.91 14.13
CA LEU A 189 7.36 -13.81 13.18
C LEU A 189 8.05 -14.11 11.84
N ASP A 190 9.21 -14.78 11.84
CA ASP A 190 9.91 -15.11 10.60
C ASP A 190 9.15 -16.18 9.81
N SER A 191 8.69 -17.23 10.51
CA SER A 191 7.81 -18.25 9.95
C SER A 191 6.52 -17.67 9.38
N GLU A 192 5.90 -16.73 10.09
CA GLU A 192 4.69 -16.06 9.62
C GLU A 192 4.97 -15.14 8.42
N SER A 193 6.10 -14.41 8.42
CA SER A 193 6.51 -13.56 7.31
C SER A 193 6.57 -14.34 6.00
N GLY A 194 7.18 -15.53 6.02
CA GLY A 194 7.27 -16.40 4.84
C GLY A 194 5.89 -16.73 4.25
N LYS A 195 4.94 -17.15 5.11
CA LYS A 195 3.58 -17.50 4.69
C LYS A 195 2.81 -16.29 4.14
N LEU A 196 2.93 -15.15 4.79
CA LEU A 196 2.26 -13.92 4.36
C LEU A 196 2.84 -13.38 3.04
N ILE A 197 4.16 -13.46 2.85
CA ILE A 197 4.83 -13.04 1.62
C ILE A 197 4.45 -13.94 0.45
N GLU A 198 4.37 -15.26 0.66
CA GLU A 198 3.91 -16.20 -0.36
C GLU A 198 2.47 -15.89 -0.80
N ALA A 199 1.56 -15.75 0.16
CA ALA A 199 0.17 -15.40 -0.12
C ALA A 199 0.06 -14.01 -0.79
N TRP A 200 0.86 -13.03 -0.35
CA TRP A 200 0.97 -11.73 -1.01
C TRP A 200 1.37 -11.88 -2.47
N GLY A 201 2.37 -12.72 -2.78
CA GLY A 201 2.83 -12.94 -4.15
C GLY A 201 1.71 -13.43 -5.07
N VAL A 202 0.93 -14.42 -4.61
CA VAL A 202 -0.21 -14.97 -5.36
C VAL A 202 -1.31 -13.92 -5.57
N VAL A 203 -1.72 -13.22 -4.50
CA VAL A 203 -2.80 -12.22 -4.58
C VAL A 203 -2.35 -11.00 -5.41
N TYR A 204 -1.08 -10.59 -5.30
CA TYR A 204 -0.52 -9.50 -6.08
C TYR A 204 -0.50 -9.82 -7.58
N LEU A 205 -0.05 -11.00 -7.98
CA LEU A 205 -0.11 -11.41 -9.40
C LEU A 205 -1.55 -11.56 -9.90
N ALA A 206 -2.50 -11.98 -9.06
CA ALA A 206 -3.92 -11.98 -9.41
C ALA A 206 -4.45 -10.55 -9.65
N ALA A 207 -4.05 -9.59 -8.81
CA ALA A 207 -4.40 -8.18 -8.98
C ALA A 207 -3.78 -7.60 -10.26
N GLU A 208 -2.49 -7.84 -10.49
CA GLU A 208 -1.79 -7.41 -11.70
C GLU A 208 -2.35 -8.06 -12.96
N THR A 209 -2.80 -9.32 -12.87
CA THR A 209 -3.45 -10.01 -14.00
C THR A 209 -4.71 -9.28 -14.44
N LYS A 210 -5.57 -8.89 -13.50
CA LYS A 210 -6.78 -8.10 -13.79
C LYS A 210 -6.46 -6.68 -14.25
N ARG A 211 -5.53 -6.00 -13.57
CA ARG A 211 -5.15 -4.61 -13.87
C ARG A 211 -4.51 -4.47 -15.26
N LEU A 212 -3.57 -5.35 -15.59
CA LEU A 212 -2.81 -5.32 -16.85
C LEU A 212 -3.49 -6.12 -17.97
N LYS A 213 -4.59 -6.82 -17.67
CA LYS A 213 -5.30 -7.71 -18.61
C LYS A 213 -4.35 -8.74 -19.25
N ARG A 214 -3.45 -9.29 -18.44
CA ARG A 214 -2.40 -10.22 -18.86
C ARG A 214 -2.19 -11.28 -17.80
N ASN A 215 -2.20 -12.55 -18.19
CA ASN A 215 -1.91 -13.65 -17.27
C ASN A 215 -0.41 -13.71 -16.95
N PHE A 216 -0.08 -14.03 -15.71
CA PHE A 216 1.30 -14.25 -15.24
C PHE A 216 1.41 -15.63 -14.60
N SER A 217 2.35 -16.44 -15.07
CA SER A 217 2.71 -17.72 -14.42
C SER A 217 3.59 -17.52 -13.18
N GLY A 218 4.24 -16.35 -13.06
CA GLY A 218 5.09 -15.99 -11.94
C GLY A 218 5.76 -14.63 -12.13
N PHE A 219 6.60 -14.24 -11.17
CA PHE A 219 7.23 -12.93 -11.20
C PHE A 219 8.24 -12.73 -12.34
N SER A 220 8.84 -13.79 -12.89
CA SER A 220 9.74 -13.65 -14.06
C SER A 220 9.03 -12.98 -15.25
N GLU A 221 7.80 -13.40 -15.55
CA GLU A 221 6.98 -12.80 -16.62
C GLU A 221 6.52 -11.38 -16.26
N TYR A 222 6.17 -11.17 -14.99
CA TYR A 222 5.77 -9.85 -14.47
C TYR A 222 6.89 -8.81 -14.64
N LEU A 223 8.10 -9.16 -14.23
CA LEU A 223 9.27 -8.30 -14.31
C LEU A 223 9.69 -7.98 -15.75
N ALA A 224 9.33 -8.84 -16.71
CA ALA A 224 9.57 -8.64 -18.13
C ALA A 224 8.58 -7.67 -18.80
N VAL A 225 7.50 -7.25 -18.11
CA VAL A 225 6.56 -6.26 -18.65
C VAL A 225 7.27 -4.93 -18.86
N SER A 226 7.25 -4.43 -20.10
CA SER A 226 7.95 -3.19 -20.49
C SER A 226 7.41 -1.95 -19.80
N ARG A 227 6.10 -1.90 -19.53
CA ARG A 227 5.41 -0.80 -18.87
C ARG A 227 4.34 -1.33 -17.92
N LEU A 228 4.48 -1.04 -16.63
CA LEU A 228 3.47 -1.37 -15.63
C LEU A 228 2.48 -0.23 -15.41
N LEU A 229 2.93 1.03 -15.51
CA LEU A 229 2.09 2.18 -15.18
C LEU A 229 1.84 3.06 -16.42
N PRO A 230 0.63 3.62 -16.57
CA PRO A 230 0.34 4.54 -17.66
C PRO A 230 1.17 5.81 -17.53
N GLY A 231 1.58 6.38 -18.66
CA GLY A 231 2.34 7.62 -18.68
C GLY A 231 3.06 7.87 -20.01
N GLY A 232 3.30 9.14 -20.32
CA GLY A 232 4.06 9.53 -21.51
C GLY A 232 5.55 9.24 -21.34
N HIS A 233 6.17 8.56 -22.31
CA HIS A 233 7.61 8.23 -22.31
C HIS A 233 8.47 9.46 -22.02
N LEU A 234 8.21 10.58 -22.68
CA LEU A 234 9.01 11.80 -22.54
C LEU A 234 8.93 12.37 -21.11
N LYS A 235 7.74 12.38 -20.50
CA LYS A 235 7.56 12.80 -19.10
C LYS A 235 8.38 11.94 -18.16
N ASN A 236 8.37 10.63 -18.36
CA ASN A 236 9.14 9.68 -17.53
C ASN A 236 10.65 9.85 -17.70
N LEU A 237 11.12 10.11 -18.92
CA LEU A 237 12.53 10.43 -19.18
C LEU A 237 12.98 11.73 -18.49
N VAL A 238 12.13 12.76 -18.51
CA VAL A 238 12.40 14.03 -17.80
C VAL A 238 12.45 13.81 -16.29
N LEU A 239 11.54 13.00 -15.74
CA LEU A 239 11.59 12.62 -14.32
C LEU A 239 12.88 11.88 -13.98
N ALA A 240 13.32 10.95 -14.82
CA ALA A 240 14.58 10.22 -14.63
C ALA A 240 15.81 11.15 -14.68
N LEU A 241 15.83 12.12 -15.59
CA LEU A 241 16.88 13.14 -15.66
C LEU A 241 16.90 14.01 -14.40
N ARG A 242 15.74 14.52 -13.98
CA ARG A 242 15.58 15.29 -12.73
C ARG A 242 16.12 14.49 -11.55
N ASP A 243 15.76 13.22 -11.47
CA ASP A 243 16.19 12.33 -10.40
C ASP A 243 17.70 12.12 -10.40
N ARG A 244 18.32 11.88 -11.57
CA ARG A 244 19.77 11.76 -11.69
C ARG A 244 20.48 13.03 -11.21
N LEU A 245 19.97 14.20 -11.57
CA LEU A 245 20.56 15.50 -11.21
C LEU A 245 20.36 15.87 -9.73
N ARG A 246 19.15 15.68 -9.19
CA ARG A 246 18.80 16.14 -7.83
C ARG A 246 18.98 15.08 -6.75
N ARG A 247 18.97 13.79 -7.12
CA ARG A 247 18.92 12.66 -6.18
C ARG A 247 20.11 11.69 -6.38
N GLY A 248 20.99 11.97 -7.34
CA GLY A 248 22.24 11.24 -7.59
C GLY A 248 22.10 9.93 -8.38
N ALA A 249 20.87 9.49 -8.69
CA ALA A 249 20.61 8.28 -9.46
C ALA A 249 19.19 8.32 -10.07
N SER A 250 18.83 7.30 -10.86
CA SER A 250 17.50 7.16 -11.45
C SER A 250 16.99 5.72 -11.36
N LEU A 251 15.67 5.56 -11.29
CA LEU A 251 15.00 4.26 -11.31
C LEU A 251 14.85 3.71 -12.74
N LYS A 252 14.84 2.39 -12.90
CA LYS A 252 14.71 1.71 -14.21
C LYS A 252 13.44 0.84 -14.28
N PRO A 253 12.84 0.67 -15.48
CA PRO A 253 13.21 1.25 -16.76
C PRO A 253 12.83 2.73 -16.90
N LEU A 254 13.62 3.53 -17.64
CA LEU A 254 13.42 4.98 -17.76
C LEU A 254 12.13 5.38 -18.53
N GLY A 255 11.56 4.45 -19.29
CA GLY A 255 10.35 4.67 -20.10
C GLY A 255 9.04 4.45 -19.33
N ASP A 256 9.12 4.00 -18.08
CA ASP A 256 7.98 3.73 -17.20
C ASP A 256 7.96 4.76 -16.06
N TYR A 257 6.81 4.91 -15.39
CA TYR A 257 6.74 5.83 -14.26
C TYR A 257 7.62 5.30 -13.11
N PRO A 258 8.40 6.12 -12.40
CA PRO A 258 9.39 5.63 -11.43
C PRO A 258 8.84 4.69 -10.35
N ARG A 259 7.58 4.85 -9.93
CA ARG A 259 6.89 3.92 -9.04
C ARG A 259 6.90 2.47 -9.54
N ALA A 260 6.84 2.27 -10.86
CA ALA A 260 6.87 0.95 -11.47
C ALA A 260 8.21 0.22 -11.23
N ALA A 261 9.31 0.94 -11.02
CA ALA A 261 10.57 0.32 -10.63
C ALA A 261 10.51 -0.23 -9.21
N LEU A 262 9.84 0.48 -8.28
CA LEU A 262 9.62 0.01 -6.92
C LEU A 262 8.68 -1.20 -6.89
N MET A 263 7.61 -1.19 -7.69
CA MET A 263 6.72 -2.34 -7.85
C MET A 263 7.46 -3.58 -8.37
N ARG A 264 8.42 -3.41 -9.30
CA ARG A 264 9.27 -4.51 -9.79
C ARG A 264 10.34 -4.95 -8.80
N ALA A 265 10.93 -4.02 -8.06
CA ALA A 265 11.95 -4.34 -7.07
C ALA A 265 11.38 -5.10 -5.87
N LEU A 266 10.15 -4.78 -5.46
CA LEU A 266 9.53 -5.35 -4.27
C LEU A 266 9.49 -6.90 -4.25
N PRO A 267 9.00 -7.61 -5.28
CA PRO A 267 9.04 -9.08 -5.27
C PRO A 267 10.46 -9.66 -5.22
N CYS A 268 11.45 -8.99 -5.83
CA CYS A 268 12.86 -9.38 -5.71
C CYS A 268 13.33 -9.26 -4.25
N LEU A 269 13.04 -8.13 -3.61
CA LEU A 269 13.38 -7.88 -2.21
C LEU A 269 12.64 -8.84 -1.26
N LEU A 270 11.41 -9.23 -1.59
CA LEU A 270 10.65 -10.22 -0.80
C LEU A 270 11.09 -11.67 -1.07
N GLY A 271 12.08 -11.91 -1.93
CA GLY A 271 12.59 -13.27 -2.22
C GLY A 271 11.64 -14.11 -3.08
N LEU A 272 10.72 -13.48 -3.82
CA LEU A 272 9.72 -14.15 -4.66
C LEU A 272 10.20 -14.38 -6.10
N THR A 273 11.47 -14.10 -6.38
CA THR A 273 12.08 -14.24 -7.70
C THR A 273 13.31 -15.14 -7.62
N SER A 274 13.67 -15.81 -8.72
CA SER A 274 14.81 -16.72 -8.74
C SER A 274 16.15 -16.02 -8.49
N GLY A 275 16.26 -14.73 -8.85
CA GLY A 275 17.45 -13.93 -8.58
C GLY A 275 17.47 -13.26 -7.21
N GLY A 276 16.42 -13.42 -6.39
CA GLY A 276 16.31 -12.84 -5.05
C GLY A 276 16.58 -11.34 -5.01
N GLU A 277 17.23 -10.88 -3.94
CA GLU A 277 17.51 -9.47 -3.71
C GLU A 277 18.49 -8.88 -4.73
N ALA A 278 19.41 -9.68 -5.27
CA ALA A 278 20.37 -9.24 -6.28
C ALA A 278 19.66 -8.79 -7.58
N GLU A 279 18.50 -9.38 -7.87
CA GLU A 279 17.68 -9.00 -9.03
C GLU A 279 17.08 -7.60 -8.90
N ALA A 280 16.92 -7.07 -7.67
CA ALA A 280 16.43 -5.72 -7.43
C ALA A 280 17.34 -4.64 -8.06
N ALA A 281 18.64 -4.95 -8.26
CA ALA A 281 19.61 -4.08 -8.94
C ALA A 281 19.25 -3.77 -10.40
N ARG A 282 18.31 -4.52 -11.00
CA ARG A 282 17.77 -4.21 -12.33
C ARG A 282 16.92 -2.93 -12.32
N PHE A 283 16.31 -2.61 -11.18
CA PHE A 283 15.29 -1.56 -11.06
C PHE A 283 15.73 -0.41 -10.14
N LEU A 284 16.52 -0.72 -9.12
CA LEU A 284 17.03 0.23 -8.13
C LEU A 284 18.53 0.51 -8.35
N PRO A 285 19.03 1.69 -7.94
CA PRO A 285 20.47 1.92 -7.77
C PRO A 285 21.07 0.90 -6.81
N LYS A 286 22.33 0.51 -7.02
CA LYS A 286 23.01 -0.41 -6.10
C LYS A 286 23.13 0.21 -4.71
N PRO A 287 22.91 -0.58 -3.64
CA PRO A 287 23.09 -0.09 -2.28
C PRO A 287 24.57 0.15 -1.97
N GLU A 288 24.82 0.95 -0.94
CA GLU A 288 26.13 1.02 -0.32
C GLU A 288 26.37 -0.31 0.42
N GLY A 289 27.42 -1.04 0.04
CA GLY A 289 27.75 -2.35 0.59
C GLY A 289 27.41 -3.52 -0.34
N ASP A 290 27.31 -4.72 0.25
CA ASP A 290 27.10 -5.97 -0.49
C ASP A 290 25.63 -6.10 -0.93
N PRO A 291 25.32 -6.07 -2.24
CA PRO A 291 23.95 -6.16 -2.75
C PRO A 291 23.30 -7.53 -2.53
N SER A 292 24.07 -8.56 -2.13
CA SER A 292 23.51 -9.84 -1.70
C SER A 292 22.95 -9.81 -0.27
N ARG A 293 23.26 -8.77 0.51
CA ARG A 293 22.71 -8.59 1.85
C ARG A 293 21.36 -7.87 1.78
N PHE A 294 20.30 -8.57 2.17
CA PHE A 294 18.93 -8.05 2.20
C PHE A 294 18.80 -6.63 2.82
N ARG A 295 19.39 -6.39 3.99
CA ARG A 295 19.31 -5.09 4.69
C ARG A 295 20.03 -3.94 3.98
N ALA A 296 20.99 -4.22 3.10
CA ALA A 296 21.68 -3.17 2.35
C ALA A 296 20.70 -2.39 1.44
N TRP A 297 19.60 -3.02 1.04
CA TRP A 297 18.58 -2.40 0.20
C TRP A 297 17.64 -1.43 0.94
N GLU A 298 17.56 -1.48 2.28
CA GLU A 298 16.61 -0.65 3.05
C GLU A 298 16.77 0.85 2.78
N PRO A 299 17.98 1.45 2.85
CA PRO A 299 18.14 2.89 2.63
C PRO A 299 17.79 3.29 1.19
N VAL A 300 18.12 2.44 0.21
CA VAL A 300 17.83 2.70 -1.21
C VAL A 300 16.33 2.66 -1.45
N TYR A 301 15.66 1.57 -1.05
CA TYR A 301 14.23 1.40 -1.27
C TYR A 301 13.43 2.48 -0.52
N SER A 302 13.79 2.75 0.75
CA SER A 302 13.15 3.79 1.57
C SER A 302 13.26 5.18 0.93
N LYS A 303 14.45 5.59 0.48
CA LYS A 303 14.66 6.88 -0.20
C LYS A 303 13.72 7.05 -1.40
N TRP A 304 13.60 6.03 -2.24
CA TRP A 304 12.78 6.11 -3.44
C TRP A 304 11.28 5.96 -3.13
N TRP A 305 10.94 5.16 -2.12
CA TRP A 305 9.59 5.04 -1.58
C TRP A 305 9.07 6.41 -1.15
N THR A 306 9.83 7.18 -0.37
CA THR A 306 9.44 8.55 0.05
C THR A 306 9.11 9.48 -1.11
N TYR A 307 9.70 9.28 -2.29
CA TYR A 307 9.45 10.15 -3.45
C TYR A 307 8.29 9.70 -4.34
N TYR A 308 7.89 8.42 -4.28
CA TYR A 308 7.02 7.81 -5.29
C TYR A 308 5.92 6.91 -4.76
N ALA A 309 5.87 6.66 -3.43
CA ALA A 309 4.74 6.03 -2.75
C ALA A 309 3.47 6.85 -2.92
#